data_AF-A0A960EXH4-F1
#
_entry.id   AF-A0A960EXH4-F1
#
_cell.length_a   1.000
_cell.length_b   1.000
_cell.length_c   1.000
_cell.angle_alpha   90.00
_cell.angle_beta   90.00
_cell.angle_gamma   90.00
#
_symmetry.space_group_name_H-M   'P 1'
#
loop_
_entity.id
_entity.type
_entity.pdbx_description
1 polymer ?
#
loop_
_entity_poly.entity_id
_entity_poly.type
_entity_poly.pdbx_seq_one_letter_code
_entity_poly.pdbx_strand_id
1 'polypeptide(L)'
;ERGMSATTGYRRFEQEYNLLVAQAQANGKIDDPLIRQRLAKYYTKIQILRINGLRSLTQTLNGTKDMGVVALGLTNKMFWSEMHRDAMELALDIFGAASMLVDTAPESNNWPAVMRAKGRDSYRPSGMMSAFFFSRSETIWGGTAEIQRNIVGEKFLGLPREPKPPVGG
;
A
#
# COMPACT_ATOMS: atom_id res chain seq x y z
N GLU A 1 -16.28 3.76 -12.82
CA GLU A 1 -15.82 3.71 -11.40
C GLU A 1 -14.31 3.56 -11.18
N ARG A 2 -13.58 2.67 -11.89
CA ARG A 2 -12.14 2.44 -11.65
C ARG A 2 -11.24 3.69 -11.81
N GLY A 3 -11.62 4.64 -12.66
CA GLY A 3 -10.86 5.89 -12.87
C GLY A 3 -10.86 6.86 -11.68
N MET A 4 -11.95 6.94 -10.90
CA MET A 4 -12.02 7.82 -9.72
C MET A 4 -11.12 7.34 -8.58
N SER A 5 -11.04 6.03 -8.37
CA SER A 5 -10.18 5.42 -7.34
C SER A 5 -8.69 5.65 -7.65
N ALA A 6 -8.30 5.65 -8.92
CA ALA A 6 -6.92 5.91 -9.34
C ALA A 6 -6.45 7.35 -9.03
N THR A 7 -7.35 8.34 -9.04
CA THR A 7 -7.00 9.75 -8.81
C THR A 7 -6.96 10.16 -7.34
N THR A 8 -7.68 9.48 -6.46
CA THR A 8 -7.80 9.86 -5.04
C THR A 8 -7.24 8.83 -4.08
N GLY A 9 -6.88 7.63 -4.57
CA GLY A 9 -6.39 6.51 -3.76
C GLY A 9 -5.13 6.81 -2.96
N TYR A 10 -4.33 7.83 -3.31
CA TYR A 10 -3.17 8.25 -2.53
C TYR A 10 -3.54 8.90 -1.19
N ARG A 11 -4.73 9.53 -1.09
CA ARG A 11 -5.12 10.34 0.09
C ARG A 11 -5.21 9.53 1.37
N ARG A 12 -5.64 8.26 1.28
CA ARG A 12 -5.70 7.36 2.44
C ARG A 12 -4.30 7.04 3.00
N PHE A 13 -3.30 6.93 2.12
CA PHE A 13 -1.90 6.71 2.51
C PHE A 13 -1.26 8.00 3.01
N GLU A 14 -1.65 9.17 2.48
CA GLU A 14 -1.22 10.47 3.01
C GLU A 14 -1.74 10.70 4.44
N GLN A 15 -2.98 10.31 4.73
CA GLN A 15 -3.53 10.33 6.10
C GLN A 15 -2.75 9.39 7.04
N GLU A 16 -2.46 8.16 6.60
CA GLU A 16 -1.63 7.23 7.36
C GLU A 16 -0.22 7.79 7.61
N TYR A 17 0.42 8.35 6.59
CA TYR A 17 1.73 8.99 6.72
C TYR A 17 1.73 10.09 7.77
N ASN A 18 0.72 10.97 7.77
CA ASN A 18 0.62 12.05 8.75
C ASN A 18 0.48 11.50 10.18
N LEU A 19 -0.25 10.40 10.38
CA LEU A 19 -0.34 9.72 11.68
C LEU A 19 1.02 9.17 12.11
N LEU A 20 1.75 8.52 11.20
CA LEU A 20 3.07 7.97 11.50
C LEU A 20 4.08 9.06 11.85
N VAL A 21 4.08 10.18 11.13
CA VAL A 21 4.93 11.34 11.44
C VAL A 21 4.58 11.93 12.79
N ALA A 22 3.30 12.17 13.07
CA ALA A 22 2.86 12.72 14.34
C ALA A 22 3.26 11.80 15.51
N GLN A 23 3.08 10.49 15.37
CA GLN A 23 3.49 9.52 16.38
C GLN A 23 5.01 9.51 16.58
N ALA A 24 5.78 9.50 15.48
CA ALA A 24 7.24 9.52 15.54
C ALA A 24 7.80 10.81 16.17
N GLN A 25 7.12 11.93 15.98
CA GLN A 25 7.45 13.19 16.65
C GLN A 25 7.11 13.11 18.15
N ALA A 26 5.91 12.62 18.49
CA ALA A 26 5.45 12.54 19.88
C ALA A 26 6.34 11.65 20.76
N ASN A 27 6.93 10.59 20.20
CA ASN A 27 7.78 9.65 20.94
C ASN A 27 9.28 9.78 20.65
N GLY A 28 9.70 10.83 19.92
CA GLY A 28 11.10 11.10 19.60
C GLY A 28 11.74 10.17 18.56
N LYS A 29 11.00 9.20 17.99
CA LYS A 29 11.51 8.32 16.92
C LYS A 29 11.84 9.08 15.63
N ILE A 30 11.33 10.30 15.46
CA ILE A 30 11.67 11.16 14.32
C ILE A 30 13.17 11.54 14.26
N ASP A 31 13.87 11.43 15.39
CA ASP A 31 15.31 11.67 15.49
C ASP A 31 16.17 10.46 15.12
N ASP A 32 15.56 9.27 15.00
CA ASP A 32 16.22 8.09 14.48
C ASP A 32 16.39 8.22 12.94
N PRO A 33 17.63 8.24 12.42
CA PRO A 33 17.89 8.41 10.99
C PRO A 33 17.28 7.28 10.14
N LEU A 34 17.17 6.05 10.68
CA LEU A 34 16.58 4.92 9.95
C LEU A 34 15.06 5.06 9.83
N ILE A 35 14.38 5.52 10.89
CA ILE A 35 12.95 5.83 10.86
C ILE A 35 12.67 6.98 9.90
N ARG A 36 13.45 8.07 10.00
CA ARG A 36 13.33 9.24 9.13
C ARG A 36 13.50 8.87 7.65
N GLN A 37 14.48 8.03 7.32
CA GLN A 37 14.71 7.56 5.96
C GLN A 37 13.53 6.73 5.43
N ARG A 38 12.94 5.88 6.27
CA ARG A 38 11.78 5.06 5.88
C ARG A 38 10.51 5.89 5.72
N LEU A 39 10.29 6.90 6.57
CA LEU A 39 9.22 7.90 6.39
C LEU A 39 9.38 8.66 5.07
N ALA A 40 10.60 9.10 4.74
CA ALA A 40 10.88 9.78 3.46
C ALA A 40 10.62 8.87 2.25
N LYS A 41 11.00 7.59 2.34
CA LYS A 41 10.71 6.59 1.31
C LYS A 41 9.20 6.39 1.14
N TYR A 42 8.46 6.31 2.25
CA TYR A 42 7.01 6.16 2.20
C TYR A 42 6.34 7.38 1.55
N TYR A 43 6.69 8.58 2.00
CA TYR A 43 6.22 9.83 1.41
C TYR A 43 6.47 9.89 -0.11
N THR A 44 7.67 9.52 -0.54
CA THR A 44 8.04 9.47 -1.96
C THR A 44 7.12 8.54 -2.74
N LYS A 45 6.84 7.33 -2.22
CA LYS A 45 5.93 6.39 -2.88
C LYS A 45 4.49 6.93 -2.96
N ILE A 46 4.02 7.67 -1.95
CA ILE A 46 2.71 8.35 -1.98
C ILE A 46 2.67 9.42 -3.08
N GLN A 47 3.73 10.22 -3.24
CA GLN A 47 3.80 11.22 -4.30
C GLN A 47 3.83 10.59 -5.69
N ILE A 48 4.52 9.44 -5.85
CA ILE A 48 4.48 8.66 -7.09
C ILE A 48 3.05 8.22 -7.43
N LEU A 49 2.29 7.70 -6.45
CA LEU A 49 0.87 7.36 -6.66
C LEU A 49 0.04 8.57 -7.07
N ARG A 50 0.22 9.72 -6.40
CA ARG A 50 -0.47 10.96 -6.73
C ARG A 50 -0.19 11.40 -8.17
N ILE A 51 1.08 11.45 -8.56
CA ILE A 51 1.50 11.88 -9.91
C ILE A 51 0.98 10.90 -10.97
N ASN A 52 1.05 9.58 -10.71
CA ASN A 52 0.53 8.56 -11.63
C ASN A 52 -1.00 8.64 -11.80
N GLY A 53 -1.72 8.96 -10.73
CA GLY A 53 -3.15 9.26 -10.78
C GLY A 53 -3.45 10.48 -11.67
N LEU A 54 -2.68 11.56 -11.52
CA LEU A 54 -2.81 12.77 -12.35
C LEU A 54 -2.46 12.51 -13.83
N ARG A 55 -1.44 11.69 -14.11
CA ARG A 55 -1.11 11.26 -15.48
C ARG A 55 -2.26 10.49 -16.12
N SER A 56 -2.84 9.53 -15.39
CA SER A 56 -4.00 8.76 -15.85
C SER A 56 -5.21 9.66 -16.13
N LEU A 57 -5.47 10.65 -15.26
CA LEU A 57 -6.54 11.62 -15.45
C LEU A 57 -6.31 12.50 -16.69
N THR A 58 -5.09 13.03 -16.84
CA THR A 58 -4.71 13.90 -17.97
C THR A 58 -4.89 13.16 -19.30
N GLN A 59 -4.45 11.91 -19.37
CA GLN A 59 -4.67 11.08 -20.55
C GLN A 59 -6.17 10.91 -20.85
N THR A 60 -6.97 10.61 -19.82
CA THR A 60 -8.42 10.40 -19.96
C THR A 60 -9.11 11.66 -20.48
N LEU A 61 -8.77 12.83 -19.93
CA LEU A 61 -9.35 14.12 -20.32
C LEU A 61 -8.95 14.54 -21.74
N ASN A 62 -7.71 14.24 -22.15
CA ASN A 62 -7.20 14.60 -23.47
C ASN A 62 -7.50 13.54 -24.55
N GLY A 63 -8.13 12.40 -24.19
CA GLY A 63 -8.41 11.31 -25.12
C GLY A 63 -7.16 10.65 -25.72
N THR A 64 -5.99 10.81 -25.09
CA THR A 64 -4.73 10.28 -25.61
C THR A 64 -4.51 8.83 -25.20
N LYS A 65 -3.59 8.12 -25.87
CA LYS A 65 -3.14 6.78 -25.47
C LYS A 65 -1.66 6.84 -25.12
N ASP A 66 -1.34 6.81 -23.82
CA ASP A 66 0.03 6.74 -23.31
C ASP A 66 0.33 5.30 -22.86
N MET A 67 1.28 4.64 -23.54
CA MET A 67 1.74 3.29 -23.17
C MET A 67 2.32 3.26 -21.76
N GLY A 68 2.89 4.37 -21.27
CA GLY A 68 3.36 4.52 -19.90
C GLY A 68 2.22 4.40 -18.89
N VAL A 69 1.04 4.96 -19.15
CA VAL A 69 -0.12 4.83 -18.26
C VAL A 69 -0.70 3.42 -18.29
N VAL A 70 -0.66 2.74 -19.43
CA VAL A 70 -1.03 1.32 -19.52
C VAL A 70 -0.11 0.47 -18.62
N ALA A 71 1.21 0.72 -18.69
CA ALA A 71 2.18 0.06 -17.83
C ALA A 71 1.96 0.35 -16.33
N LEU A 72 1.63 1.60 -16.00
CA LEU A 72 1.27 2.01 -14.64
C LEU A 72 0.06 1.22 -14.14
N GLY A 73 -0.99 1.05 -14.95
CA GLY A 73 -2.17 0.28 -14.57
C GLY A 73 -1.85 -1.19 -14.18
N LEU A 74 -0.93 -1.83 -14.90
CA LEU A 74 -0.50 -3.22 -14.63
C LEU A 74 0.37 -3.33 -13.38
N THR A 75 1.22 -2.34 -13.13
CA THR A 75 2.16 -2.35 -11.99
C THR A 75 1.56 -1.76 -10.71
N ASN A 76 0.47 -0.98 -10.81
CA ASN A 76 -0.09 -0.19 -9.72
C ASN A 76 -0.41 -1.04 -8.49
N LYS A 77 -1.03 -2.22 -8.69
CA LYS A 77 -1.41 -3.10 -7.58
C LYS A 77 -0.22 -3.50 -6.73
N MET A 78 0.82 -4.03 -7.37
CA MET A 78 2.05 -4.43 -6.69
C MET A 78 2.67 -3.25 -5.96
N PHE A 79 2.78 -2.12 -6.66
CA PHE A 79 3.40 -0.91 -6.14
C PHE A 79 2.76 -0.47 -4.82
N TRP A 80 1.43 -0.32 -4.78
CA TRP A 80 0.77 0.17 -3.58
C TRP A 80 0.71 -0.91 -2.48
N SER A 81 0.53 -2.19 -2.82
CA SER A 81 0.46 -3.25 -1.79
C SER A 81 1.80 -3.48 -1.09
N GLU A 82 2.91 -3.45 -1.83
CA GLU A 82 4.25 -3.57 -1.25
C GLU A 82 4.61 -2.31 -0.46
N MET A 83 4.22 -1.12 -0.95
CA MET A 83 4.34 0.14 -0.21
C MET A 83 3.64 0.07 1.15
N HIS A 84 2.37 -0.37 1.19
CA HIS A 84 1.59 -0.40 2.41
C HIS A 84 2.12 -1.44 3.41
N ARG A 85 2.57 -2.61 2.92
CA ARG A 85 3.29 -3.58 3.75
C ARG A 85 4.53 -2.96 4.42
N ASP A 86 5.38 -2.29 3.64
CA ASP A 86 6.59 -1.64 4.16
C ASP A 86 6.23 -0.51 5.17
N ALA A 87 5.12 0.20 4.93
CA ALA A 87 4.61 1.26 5.81
C ALA A 87 4.06 0.72 7.14
N MET A 88 3.38 -0.43 7.13
CA MET A 88 2.90 -1.05 8.36
C MET A 88 4.02 -1.71 9.17
N GLU A 89 5.09 -2.19 8.52
CA GLU A 89 6.32 -2.57 9.23
C GLU A 89 6.98 -1.35 9.89
N LEU A 90 6.98 -0.19 9.21
CA LEU A 90 7.45 1.07 9.80
C LEU A 90 6.56 1.52 10.97
N ALA A 91 5.24 1.30 10.89
CA ALA A 91 4.34 1.58 11.99
C ALA A 91 4.71 0.76 13.24
N LEU A 92 5.01 -0.54 13.10
CA LEU A 92 5.47 -1.35 14.23
C LEU A 92 6.74 -0.79 14.89
N ASP A 93 7.70 -0.34 14.08
CA ASP A 93 8.96 0.22 14.59
C ASP A 93 8.79 1.59 15.26
N ILE A 94 7.86 2.41 14.76
CA ILE A 94 7.52 3.71 15.35
C ILE A 94 6.77 3.52 16.68
N PHE A 95 5.77 2.64 16.73
CA PHE A 95 4.95 2.42 17.92
C PHE A 95 5.63 1.52 18.96
N GLY A 96 6.55 0.64 18.54
CA GLY A 96 7.31 -0.23 19.44
C GLY A 96 6.42 -1.10 20.30
N ALA A 97 6.66 -1.13 21.61
CA ALA A 97 5.90 -1.95 22.57
C ALA A 97 4.40 -1.58 22.62
N ALA A 98 4.03 -0.34 22.30
CA ALA A 98 2.62 0.07 22.24
C ALA A 98 1.84 -0.75 21.20
N SER A 99 2.50 -1.30 20.17
CA SER A 99 1.87 -2.17 19.16
C SER A 99 1.18 -3.41 19.76
N MET A 100 1.56 -3.82 20.98
CA MET A 100 0.97 -4.95 21.68
C MET A 100 -0.35 -4.61 22.40
N LEU A 101 -0.72 -3.33 22.49
CA LEU A 101 -1.95 -2.89 23.13
C LEU A 101 -3.13 -2.99 22.18
N VAL A 102 -4.31 -3.30 22.73
CA VAL A 102 -5.56 -3.52 21.99
C VAL A 102 -6.21 -2.22 21.49
N ASP A 103 -5.73 -1.08 21.93
CA ASP A 103 -6.25 0.26 21.66
C ASP A 103 -5.28 1.14 20.87
N THR A 104 -4.15 0.59 20.41
CA THR A 104 -3.18 1.32 19.57
C THR A 104 -3.73 1.64 18.19
N ALA A 105 -4.38 2.79 18.09
CA ALA A 105 -4.98 3.35 16.89
C ALA A 105 -5.24 4.85 17.11
N PRO A 106 -5.57 5.62 16.05
CA PRO A 106 -6.20 6.93 16.22
C PRO A 106 -7.48 6.83 17.07
N GLU A 107 -7.92 7.94 17.67
CA GLU A 107 -9.12 7.99 18.54
C GLU A 107 -10.39 7.40 17.88
N SER A 108 -10.49 7.50 16.55
CA SER A 108 -11.57 6.89 15.77
C SER A 108 -11.59 5.35 15.79
N ASN A 109 -10.56 4.73 16.37
CA ASN A 109 -10.20 3.31 16.35
C ASN A 109 -10.12 2.71 14.93
N ASN A 110 -10.01 3.56 13.91
CA ASN A 110 -9.87 3.17 12.52
C ASN A 110 -8.52 3.64 12.01
N TRP A 111 -7.71 2.69 11.56
CA TRP A 111 -6.49 3.01 10.83
C TRP A 111 -6.84 3.44 9.39
N PRO A 112 -6.26 4.54 8.86
CA PRO A 112 -6.44 4.90 7.46
C PRO A 112 -5.95 3.79 6.52
N ALA A 113 -6.25 3.91 5.23
CA ALA A 113 -5.80 2.96 4.20
C ALA A 113 -6.31 1.51 4.31
N VAL A 114 -7.07 1.14 5.33
CA VAL A 114 -7.59 -0.22 5.54
C VAL A 114 -9.11 -0.26 5.52
N MET A 115 -9.69 -1.25 4.84
CA MET A 115 -11.13 -1.48 4.94
C MET A 115 -11.46 -2.09 6.31
N ARG A 116 -12.49 -1.55 6.95
CA ARG A 116 -12.91 -1.88 8.32
C ARG A 116 -12.92 -3.40 8.56
N ALA A 117 -11.94 -3.90 9.32
CA ALA A 117 -11.91 -5.28 9.74
C ALA A 117 -12.96 -5.46 10.85
N LYS A 118 -14.00 -6.26 10.60
CA LYS A 118 -14.94 -6.67 11.65
C LYS A 118 -14.23 -7.74 12.48
N GLY A 119 -13.64 -7.33 13.61
CA GLY A 119 -12.98 -8.23 14.55
C GLY A 119 -13.95 -9.26 15.14
N ARG A 120 -13.42 -10.31 15.76
CA ARG A 120 -14.20 -11.23 16.60
C ARG A 120 -14.23 -10.67 18.02
N ASP A 121 -15.36 -10.75 18.71
CA ASP A 121 -15.45 -10.24 20.09
C ASP A 121 -14.46 -10.91 21.06
N SER A 122 -14.07 -12.16 20.78
CA SER A 122 -13.08 -12.92 21.54
C SER A 122 -11.62 -12.54 21.27
N TYR A 123 -11.33 -11.84 20.17
CA TYR A 123 -9.99 -11.36 19.83
C TYR A 123 -10.08 -10.05 19.05
N ARG A 124 -9.85 -8.95 19.75
CA ARG A 124 -9.95 -7.58 19.23
C ARG A 124 -8.54 -6.99 19.12
N PRO A 125 -7.85 -7.16 17.97
CA PRO A 125 -6.62 -6.43 17.71
C PRO A 125 -6.92 -4.93 17.62
N SER A 126 -5.94 -4.10 17.96
CA SER A 126 -6.04 -2.64 17.75
C SER A 126 -6.23 -2.29 16.27
N GLY A 127 -6.69 -1.07 15.98
CA GLY A 127 -6.81 -0.59 14.61
C GLY A 127 -5.49 -0.68 13.83
N MET A 128 -4.36 -0.33 14.46
CA MET A 128 -3.03 -0.43 13.85
C MET A 128 -2.61 -1.89 13.60
N MET A 129 -2.84 -2.78 14.56
CA MET A 129 -2.49 -4.19 14.38
C MET A 129 -3.37 -4.89 13.33
N SER A 130 -4.66 -4.51 13.28
CA SER A 130 -5.57 -4.94 12.21
C SER A 130 -5.06 -4.51 10.84
N ALA A 131 -4.57 -3.27 10.74
CA ALA A 131 -3.96 -2.74 9.53
C ALA A 131 -2.70 -3.48 9.11
N PHE A 132 -1.84 -3.79 10.09
CA PHE A 132 -0.63 -4.56 9.86
C PHE A 132 -0.96 -5.93 9.25
N PHE A 133 -1.87 -6.69 9.85
CA PHE A 133 -2.29 -7.98 9.30
C PHE A 133 -2.94 -7.85 7.93
N PHE A 134 -3.77 -6.82 7.73
CA PHE A 134 -4.41 -6.59 6.44
C PHE A 134 -3.37 -6.30 5.34
N SER A 135 -2.34 -5.49 5.61
CA SER A 135 -1.28 -5.17 4.64
C SER A 135 -0.55 -6.41 4.11
N ARG A 136 -0.41 -7.46 4.93
CA ARG A 136 0.17 -8.75 4.52
C ARG A 136 -0.74 -9.51 3.56
N SER A 137 -2.05 -9.40 3.75
CA SER A 137 -3.03 -10.03 2.86
C SER A 137 -3.09 -9.35 1.49
N GLU A 138 -2.83 -8.04 1.42
CA GLU A 138 -2.93 -7.26 0.18
C GLU A 138 -1.89 -7.66 -0.88
N THR A 139 -0.73 -8.18 -0.48
CA THR A 139 0.26 -8.70 -1.44
C THR A 139 -0.19 -9.99 -2.11
N ILE A 140 -1.16 -10.71 -1.53
CA ILE A 140 -1.68 -11.99 -2.01
C ILE A 140 -3.04 -11.82 -2.70
N TRP A 141 -3.96 -11.09 -2.05
CA TRP A 141 -5.34 -10.94 -2.49
C TRP A 141 -5.44 -10.17 -3.82
N GLY A 142 -6.39 -10.58 -4.67
CA GLY A 142 -6.66 -9.93 -5.97
C GLY A 142 -5.61 -10.22 -7.06
N GLY A 143 -4.80 -11.26 -6.89
CA GLY A 143 -3.67 -11.61 -7.75
C GLY A 143 -2.36 -11.30 -7.04
N THR A 144 -1.56 -12.34 -6.78
CA THR A 144 -0.31 -12.19 -6.03
C THR A 144 0.66 -11.28 -6.75
N ALA A 145 1.61 -10.69 -6.02
CA ALA A 145 2.65 -9.88 -6.63
C ALA A 145 3.42 -10.67 -7.72
N GLU A 146 3.62 -11.97 -7.53
CA GLU A 146 4.28 -12.88 -8.48
C GLU A 146 3.48 -12.98 -9.78
N ILE A 147 2.17 -13.23 -9.72
CA ILE A 147 1.31 -13.29 -10.90
C ILE A 147 1.30 -11.95 -11.64
N GLN A 148 1.31 -10.84 -10.92
CA GLN A 148 1.36 -9.51 -11.52
C GLN A 148 2.71 -9.24 -12.20
N ARG A 149 3.84 -9.70 -11.64
CA ARG A 149 5.15 -9.63 -12.31
C ARG A 149 5.16 -10.43 -13.61
N ASN A 150 4.53 -11.60 -13.62
CA ASN A 150 4.40 -12.42 -14.82
C ASN A 150 3.53 -11.74 -15.89
N ILE A 151 2.41 -11.14 -15.49
CA ILE A 151 1.57 -10.35 -16.40
C ILE A 151 2.35 -9.18 -17.01
N VAL A 152 3.15 -8.46 -16.21
CA VAL A 152 4.00 -7.38 -16.71
C VAL A 152 5.08 -7.93 -17.65
N GLY A 153 5.72 -9.03 -17.29
CA GLY A 153 6.71 -9.71 -18.13
C GLY A 153 6.15 -10.11 -19.50
N GLU A 154 5.05 -10.86 -19.51
CA GLU A 154 4.45 -11.41 -20.73
C GLU A 154 3.75 -10.35 -21.58
N LYS A 155 2.94 -9.47 -20.96
CA LYS A 155 2.05 -8.55 -21.70
C LYS A 155 2.69 -7.21 -22.03
N PHE A 156 3.73 -6.81 -21.29
CA PHE A 156 4.35 -5.50 -21.46
C PHE A 156 5.81 -5.59 -21.91
N LEU A 157 6.60 -6.50 -21.32
CA LEU A 157 8.01 -6.69 -21.67
C LEU A 157 8.26 -7.71 -22.79
N GLY A 158 7.23 -8.45 -23.20
CA GLY A 158 7.33 -9.47 -24.26
C GLY A 158 8.13 -10.72 -23.87
N LEU A 159 8.24 -11.00 -22.56
CA LEU A 159 8.93 -12.19 -22.07
C LEU A 159 8.13 -13.47 -22.39
N PRO A 160 8.80 -14.62 -22.57
CA PRO A 160 8.13 -15.91 -22.73
C PRO A 160 7.20 -16.22 -21.55
N ARG A 161 6.12 -16.97 -21.83
CA ARG A 161 5.20 -17.42 -20.78
C ARG A 161 5.88 -18.36 -19.80
N GLU A 162 5.47 -18.29 -18.54
CA GLU A 162 5.93 -19.27 -17.56
C GLU A 162 5.51 -20.71 -17.92
N PRO A 163 6.37 -21.70 -17.65
CA PRO A 163 6.02 -23.11 -17.83
C PRO A 163 4.84 -23.47 -16.93
N LYS A 164 3.77 -24.03 -17.51
CA LYS A 164 2.67 -24.57 -16.71
C LYS A 164 3.13 -25.85 -16.03
N PRO A 165 2.78 -26.08 -14.74
CA PRO A 165 3.01 -27.38 -14.13
C PRO A 165 2.36 -28.46 -14.99
N PRO A 166 3.01 -29.64 -15.15
CA PRO A 166 2.44 -30.74 -15.90
C PRO A 166 1.07 -31.08 -15.30
N VAL A 167 0.07 -31.24 -16.17
CA VAL A 167 -1.25 -31.71 -15.75
C VAL A 167 -1.04 -33.12 -15.20
N GLY A 168 -1.12 -33.29 -13.89
CA GLY A 168 -0.94 -34.59 -13.24
C GLY A 168 -1.93 -35.61 -13.82
N GLY A 169 -1.40 -36.77 -14.20
CA GLY A 169 -2.17 -37.97 -14.51
C GLY A 169 -2.47 -38.78 -13.25
#